data_AF-A0AAV6CPL7-F1
#
_entry.id   AF-A0AAV6CPL7-F1
#
_cell.length_a   1.000
_cell.length_b   1.000
_cell.length_c   1.000
_cell.angle_alpha   90.00
_cell.angle_beta   90.00
_cell.angle_gamma   90.00
#
_symmetry.space_group_name_H-M   'P 1'
#
loop_
_entity.id
_entity.type
_entity.pdbx_description
1 polymer ?
#
loop_
_entity_poly.entity_id
_entity_poly.type
_entity_poly.pdbx_seq_one_letter_code
_entity_poly.pdbx_strand_id
1 'polypeptide(L)'
;MSGSIDRAARRLLRLRVFSLFLLCVLTFWFAMIAGTYRASNRLLALAALVGVIVLALDALLLARRVASATPSSVSTHLLEIAARFAPLAVLNLMILNVFAPVLGFVASLLVNMPVLRTWLTLLGWLSGQALFALFVLGIAGLVAVTAMRLLDLAVRRWRPVERAVTIGDRAVVAVTALYCALAIALTFNGTFDRADATEHRSEIVSVWGVSGTSLWWADVRSWDARDGLKRVLIFPERDQVVHTLLSEGQHVRVRIRSGFFGLSWVESMRLDFEHEMEPLVAAAPSAATPRKRLIGMLLRDGRWAEAATQTAAYARYHPNDRALVKEVAAALREARQAERAAELDRMAVPVSQARSGR
;
A
#
# COMPACT_ATOMS: atom_id res chain seq x y z
N MET A 1 37.24 4.13 -41.44
CA MET A 1 36.57 2.98 -40.80
C MET A 1 36.37 3.11 -39.29
N SER A 2 37.15 3.91 -38.53
CA SER A 2 36.96 4.02 -37.07
C SER A 2 35.64 4.72 -36.64
N GLY A 3 35.14 5.68 -37.41
CA GLY A 3 33.92 6.44 -37.07
C GLY A 3 32.57 5.70 -37.22
N SER A 4 32.50 4.57 -37.92
CA SER A 4 31.29 3.74 -38.00
C SER A 4 31.21 2.74 -36.84
N ILE A 5 32.34 2.12 -36.50
CA ILE A 5 32.49 1.21 -35.35
C ILE A 5 32.17 1.95 -34.04
N ASP A 6 32.64 3.18 -33.92
CA ASP A 6 32.45 4.01 -32.74
C ASP A 6 30.99 4.52 -32.60
N ARG A 7 30.27 4.69 -33.72
CA ARG A 7 28.81 4.97 -33.72
C ARG A 7 27.97 3.73 -33.38
N ALA A 8 28.35 2.56 -33.89
CA ALA A 8 27.69 1.30 -33.59
C ALA A 8 27.86 0.91 -32.11
N ALA A 9 29.06 1.04 -31.56
CA ALA A 9 29.35 0.81 -30.14
C ALA A 9 28.54 1.74 -29.23
N ARG A 10 28.43 3.02 -29.58
CA ARG A 10 27.58 3.99 -28.84
C ARG A 10 26.09 3.66 -28.88
N ARG A 11 25.56 3.21 -30.03
CA ARG A 11 24.16 2.77 -30.14
C ARG A 11 23.88 1.54 -29.27
N LEU A 12 24.75 0.54 -29.33
CA LEU A 12 24.65 -0.67 -28.51
C LEU A 12 24.69 -0.36 -27.01
N LEU A 13 25.52 0.61 -26.60
CA LEU A 13 25.61 1.01 -25.20
C LEU A 13 24.35 1.75 -24.72
N ARG A 14 23.79 2.65 -25.54
CA ARG A 14 22.50 3.32 -25.26
C ARG A 14 21.34 2.33 -25.15
N LEU A 15 21.29 1.35 -26.03
CA LEU A 15 20.30 0.26 -25.97
C LEU A 15 20.40 -0.51 -24.65
N ARG A 16 21.61 -0.85 -24.19
CA ARG A 16 21.81 -1.58 -22.92
C ARG A 16 21.39 -0.79 -21.68
N VAL A 17 21.68 0.51 -21.64
CA VAL A 17 21.23 1.39 -20.53
C VAL A 17 19.72 1.50 -20.52
N PHE A 18 19.10 1.69 -21.70
CA PHE A 18 17.65 1.73 -21.83
C PHE A 18 16.98 0.41 -21.41
N SER A 19 17.54 -0.73 -21.80
CA SER A 19 17.03 -2.05 -21.38
C SER A 19 17.06 -2.25 -19.87
N LEU A 20 18.11 -1.78 -19.17
CA LEU A 20 18.20 -1.87 -17.71
C LEU A 20 17.26 -0.89 -17.01
N PHE A 21 17.07 0.30 -17.58
CA PHE A 21 16.05 1.23 -17.09
C PHE A 21 14.66 0.60 -17.20
N LEU A 22 14.34 0.01 -18.35
CA LEU A 22 13.08 -0.71 -18.55
C LEU A 22 12.95 -1.88 -17.56
N LEU A 23 14.04 -2.60 -17.27
CA LEU A 23 14.07 -3.66 -16.28
C LEU A 23 13.71 -3.11 -14.89
N CYS A 24 14.32 -2.01 -14.43
CA CYS A 24 13.96 -1.37 -13.15
C CYS A 24 12.47 -1.01 -13.08
N VAL A 25 11.93 -0.40 -14.15
CA VAL A 25 10.50 -0.02 -14.22
C VAL A 25 9.61 -1.26 -14.13
N LEU A 26 9.99 -2.33 -14.84
CA LEU A 26 9.26 -3.59 -14.86
C LEU A 26 9.31 -4.29 -13.49
N THR A 27 10.47 -4.33 -12.84
CA THR A 27 10.65 -4.90 -11.50
C THR A 27 9.81 -4.14 -10.47
N PHE A 28 9.79 -2.81 -10.52
CA PHE A 28 8.95 -1.99 -9.65
C PHE A 28 7.46 -2.30 -9.84
N TRP A 29 7.01 -2.34 -11.11
CA TRP A 29 5.63 -2.70 -11.44
C TRP A 29 5.25 -4.09 -10.91
N PHE A 30 6.13 -5.08 -11.08
CA PHE A 30 5.91 -6.43 -10.56
C PHE A 30 5.95 -6.52 -9.03
N ALA A 31 6.75 -5.71 -8.34
CA ALA A 31 6.72 -5.59 -6.88
C ALA A 31 5.37 -5.08 -6.38
N MET A 32 4.79 -4.08 -7.05
CA MET A 32 3.44 -3.62 -6.74
C MET A 32 2.40 -4.72 -6.95
N ILE A 33 2.45 -5.43 -8.09
CA ILE A 33 1.46 -6.48 -8.36
C ILE A 33 1.59 -7.68 -7.39
N ALA A 34 2.82 -8.08 -7.05
CA ALA A 34 3.05 -9.13 -6.06
C ALA A 34 2.47 -8.76 -4.68
N GLY A 35 2.47 -7.47 -4.33
CA GLY A 35 1.77 -6.96 -3.15
C GLY A 35 0.25 -7.03 -3.28
N THR A 36 -0.31 -6.74 -4.46
CA THR A 36 -1.75 -6.81 -4.73
C THR A 36 -2.30 -8.24 -4.63
N TYR A 37 -1.61 -9.21 -5.23
CA TYR A 37 -2.00 -10.64 -5.19
C TYR A 37 -1.18 -11.42 -4.16
N ARG A 38 -1.06 -10.85 -2.97
CA ARG A 38 -0.28 -11.39 -1.85
C ARG A 38 -0.76 -12.79 -1.44
N ALA A 39 0.09 -13.79 -1.65
CA ALA A 39 -0.17 -15.15 -1.18
C ALA A 39 -0.07 -15.21 0.35
N SER A 40 -0.89 -16.07 0.98
CA SER A 40 -0.89 -16.24 2.44
C SER A 40 0.25 -17.12 2.98
N ASN A 41 1.06 -17.69 2.09
CA ASN A 41 2.22 -18.49 2.44
C ASN A 41 3.35 -17.60 2.97
N ARG A 42 3.98 -18.00 4.09
CA ARG A 42 5.11 -17.30 4.75
C ARG A 42 6.20 -16.82 3.79
N LEU A 43 6.61 -17.66 2.83
CA LEU A 43 7.66 -17.31 1.89
C LEU A 43 7.18 -16.36 0.80
N LEU A 44 6.02 -16.64 0.21
CA LEU A 44 5.47 -15.83 -0.88
C LEU A 44 4.96 -14.46 -0.39
N ALA A 45 4.60 -14.34 0.88
CA ALA A 45 4.27 -13.05 1.49
C ALA A 45 5.46 -12.09 1.51
N LEU A 46 6.69 -12.60 1.41
CA LEU A 46 7.91 -11.80 1.28
C LEU A 46 8.23 -11.40 -0.17
N ALA A 47 7.41 -11.77 -1.15
CA ALA A 47 7.66 -11.44 -2.56
C ALA A 47 7.80 -9.93 -2.78
N ALA A 48 7.01 -9.09 -2.10
CA ALA A 48 7.15 -7.64 -2.17
C ALA A 48 8.52 -7.15 -1.65
N LEU A 49 9.03 -7.73 -0.56
CA LEU A 49 10.36 -7.41 -0.03
C LEU A 49 11.47 -7.86 -1.00
N VAL A 50 11.35 -9.07 -1.56
CA VAL A 50 12.27 -9.56 -2.59
C VAL A 50 12.25 -8.64 -3.81
N GLY A 51 11.08 -8.18 -4.24
CA GLY A 51 10.94 -7.21 -5.34
C GLY A 51 11.67 -5.90 -5.08
N VAL A 52 11.61 -5.38 -3.85
CA VAL A 52 12.36 -4.17 -3.44
C VAL A 52 13.87 -4.42 -3.47
N ILE A 53 14.34 -5.59 -3.01
CA ILE A 53 15.76 -5.96 -3.06
C ILE A 53 16.23 -6.07 -4.52
N VAL A 54 15.47 -6.75 -5.37
CA VAL A 54 15.78 -6.91 -6.80
C VAL A 54 15.80 -5.54 -7.49
N LEU A 55 14.84 -4.66 -7.20
CA LEU A 55 14.81 -3.29 -7.72
C LEU A 55 16.05 -2.49 -7.31
N ALA A 56 16.50 -2.63 -6.06
CA ALA A 56 17.72 -1.98 -5.58
C ALA A 56 18.97 -2.52 -6.32
N LEU A 57 19.04 -3.84 -6.56
CA LEU A 57 20.12 -4.45 -7.33
C LEU A 57 20.12 -3.97 -8.80
N ASP A 58 18.95 -3.92 -9.44
CA ASP A 58 18.79 -3.41 -10.80
C ASP A 58 19.20 -1.93 -10.89
N ALA A 59 18.85 -1.11 -9.89
CA ALA A 59 19.24 0.29 -9.81
C ALA A 59 20.76 0.46 -9.66
N LEU A 60 21.41 -0.39 -8.85
CA LEU A 60 22.87 -0.42 -8.71
C LEU A 60 23.55 -0.84 -10.02
N LEU A 61 23.01 -1.85 -10.71
CA LEU A 61 23.49 -2.26 -12.03
C LEU A 61 23.35 -1.14 -13.05
N LEU A 62 22.21 -0.44 -13.06
CA LEU A 62 21.96 0.70 -13.92
C LEU A 62 22.98 1.82 -13.64
N ALA A 63 23.16 2.19 -12.37
CA ALA A 63 24.13 3.20 -11.95
C ALA A 63 25.56 2.85 -12.39
N ARG A 64 25.94 1.58 -12.24
CA ARG A 64 27.25 1.08 -12.66
C ARG A 64 27.42 1.04 -14.18
N ARG A 65 26.37 0.71 -14.93
CA ARG A 65 26.37 0.74 -16.41
C ARG A 65 26.43 2.16 -16.96
N VAL A 66 25.77 3.11 -16.27
CA VAL A 66 25.89 4.54 -16.55
C VAL A 66 27.30 5.04 -16.23
N ALA A 67 27.90 4.59 -15.12
CA ALA A 67 29.25 4.99 -14.71
C ALA A 67 30.37 4.43 -15.63
N SER A 68 30.19 3.21 -16.14
CA SER A 68 31.16 2.51 -17.00
C SER A 68 31.00 2.82 -18.49
N ALA A 69 29.90 3.43 -18.90
CA ALA A 69 29.77 4.08 -20.19
C ALA A 69 30.94 5.05 -20.35
N THR A 70 31.81 4.85 -21.35
CA THR A 70 32.95 5.73 -21.63
C THR A 70 32.52 7.19 -21.55
N PRO A 71 33.37 8.09 -20.99
CA PRO A 71 33.01 9.48 -20.80
C PRO A 71 32.89 10.13 -22.17
N SER A 72 31.70 10.03 -22.77
CA SER A 72 31.34 10.84 -23.91
C SER A 72 31.40 12.30 -23.45
N SER A 73 31.60 13.22 -24.39
CA SER A 73 31.41 14.66 -24.15
C SER A 73 30.09 15.00 -23.44
N VAL A 74 29.10 14.09 -23.51
CA VAL A 74 27.82 14.17 -22.78
C VAL A 74 27.98 13.90 -21.27
N SER A 75 28.97 13.12 -20.82
CA SER A 75 29.21 12.88 -19.37
C SER A 75 29.88 14.05 -18.67
N THR A 76 30.81 14.73 -19.34
CA THR A 76 31.37 16.02 -18.89
C THR A 76 30.28 17.09 -18.94
N HIS A 77 29.44 17.07 -19.97
CA HIS A 77 28.28 17.96 -20.04
C HIS A 77 27.22 17.63 -18.98
N LEU A 78 26.99 16.35 -18.63
CA LEU A 78 26.09 15.94 -17.55
C LEU A 78 26.66 16.24 -16.16
N LEU A 79 27.99 16.21 -15.99
CA LEU A 79 28.67 16.67 -14.77
C LEU A 79 28.62 18.20 -14.64
N GLU A 80 28.79 18.94 -15.75
CA GLU A 80 28.54 20.38 -15.81
C GLU A 80 27.06 20.71 -15.57
N ILE A 81 26.14 19.94 -16.15
CA ILE A 81 24.70 20.07 -15.93
C ILE A 81 24.38 19.73 -14.48
N ALA A 82 24.94 18.67 -13.89
CA ALA A 82 24.79 18.32 -12.48
C ALA A 82 25.34 19.42 -11.55
N ALA A 83 26.48 20.01 -11.89
CA ALA A 83 27.04 21.17 -11.19
C ALA A 83 26.16 22.43 -11.34
N ARG A 84 25.49 22.61 -12.49
CA ARG A 84 24.44 23.63 -12.70
C ARG A 84 23.11 23.26 -12.03
N PHE A 85 22.90 22.00 -11.70
CA PHE A 85 21.77 21.52 -10.91
C PHE A 85 22.01 21.66 -9.41
N ALA A 86 23.24 21.86 -8.93
CA ALA A 86 23.52 22.16 -7.52
C ALA A 86 22.80 23.44 -7.00
N PRO A 87 22.77 24.56 -7.74
CA PRO A 87 21.95 25.71 -7.34
C PRO A 87 20.44 25.45 -7.51
N LEU A 88 19.99 24.63 -8.48
CA LEU A 88 18.58 24.18 -8.57
C LEU A 88 18.19 23.25 -7.42
N ALA A 89 19.13 22.44 -6.93
CA ALA A 89 19.00 21.57 -5.77
C ALA A 89 18.90 22.39 -4.48
N VAL A 90 19.73 23.43 -4.34
CA VAL A 90 19.66 24.41 -3.25
C VAL A 90 18.37 25.23 -3.34
N LEU A 91 17.96 25.65 -4.54
CA LEU A 91 16.70 26.35 -4.77
C LEU A 91 15.50 25.45 -4.46
N ASN A 92 15.54 24.17 -4.85
CA ASN A 92 14.51 23.19 -4.52
C ASN A 92 14.48 22.93 -3.01
N LEU A 93 15.63 22.81 -2.35
CA LEU A 93 15.74 22.76 -0.88
C LEU A 93 15.21 24.02 -0.20
N MET A 94 15.38 25.22 -0.80
CA MET A 94 14.76 26.46 -0.32
C MET A 94 13.24 26.46 -0.55
N ILE A 95 12.75 25.97 -1.68
CA ILE A 95 11.31 25.80 -1.94
C ILE A 95 10.69 24.81 -0.95
N LEU A 96 11.40 23.72 -0.65
CA LEU A 96 10.99 22.67 0.27
C LEU A 96 11.00 23.12 1.74
N ASN A 97 12.04 23.84 2.18
CA ASN A 97 12.19 24.23 3.59
C ASN A 97 11.64 25.61 3.92
N VAL A 98 11.37 26.47 2.93
CA VAL A 98 10.88 27.84 3.14
C VAL A 98 9.50 28.03 2.52
N PHE A 99 9.30 27.69 1.24
CA PHE A 99 8.02 27.96 0.57
C PHE A 99 6.92 26.97 0.98
N ALA A 100 7.18 25.66 1.08
CA ALA A 100 6.14 24.71 1.48
C ALA A 100 5.58 24.98 2.90
N PRO A 101 6.40 25.29 3.93
CA PRO A 101 5.89 25.71 5.24
C PRO A 101 5.14 27.05 5.21
N VAL A 102 5.62 28.03 4.44
CA VAL A 102 4.97 29.35 4.31
C VAL A 102 3.64 29.23 3.58
N LEU A 103 3.54 28.44 2.51
CA LEU A 103 2.28 28.18 1.80
C LEU A 103 1.29 27.42 2.68
N GLY A 104 1.76 26.44 3.46
CA GLY A 104 0.95 25.74 4.46
C GLY A 104 0.43 26.69 5.55
N PHE A 105 1.28 27.61 6.03
CA PHE A 105 0.91 28.62 7.00
C PHE A 105 -0.10 29.63 6.44
N VAL A 106 0.11 30.15 5.22
CA VAL A 106 -0.83 31.06 4.54
C VAL A 106 -2.16 30.36 4.26
N ALA A 107 -2.15 29.10 3.85
CA ALA A 107 -3.35 28.31 3.65
C ALA A 107 -4.12 28.09 4.97
N SER A 108 -3.44 28.02 6.12
CA SER A 108 -4.07 27.91 7.43
C SER A 108 -4.78 29.20 7.87
N LEU A 109 -4.33 30.36 7.39
CA LEU A 109 -4.95 31.67 7.66
C LEU A 109 -6.16 31.95 6.75
N LEU A 110 -6.28 31.27 5.62
CA LEU A 110 -7.35 31.44 4.63
C LEU A 110 -8.58 30.57 4.93
N VAL A 111 -9.20 30.77 6.09
CA VAL A 111 -10.37 29.99 6.54
C VAL A 111 -11.62 30.24 5.67
N ASN A 112 -11.75 31.44 5.10
CA ASN A 112 -12.96 31.88 4.37
C ASN A 112 -12.89 31.71 2.84
N MET A 113 -11.80 31.14 2.29
CA MET A 113 -11.63 30.96 0.84
C MET A 113 -11.23 29.50 0.51
N PRO A 114 -12.21 28.57 0.47
CA PRO A 114 -11.95 27.13 0.40
C PRO A 114 -11.24 26.70 -0.89
N VAL A 115 -11.54 27.35 -2.01
CA VAL A 115 -10.92 27.05 -3.31
C VAL A 115 -9.43 27.41 -3.29
N LEU A 116 -9.08 28.62 -2.83
CA LEU A 116 -7.70 29.09 -2.78
C LEU A 116 -6.86 28.29 -1.77
N ARG A 117 -7.45 27.92 -0.62
CA ARG A 117 -6.84 27.04 0.38
C ARG A 117 -6.51 25.65 -0.20
N THR A 118 -7.42 25.08 -0.98
CA THR A 118 -7.22 23.77 -1.62
C THR A 118 -6.08 23.82 -2.65
N TRP A 119 -6.02 24.87 -3.46
CA TRP A 119 -4.92 25.06 -4.41
C TRP A 119 -3.57 25.25 -3.73
N LEU A 120 -3.50 26.06 -2.67
CA LEU A 120 -2.26 26.31 -1.93
C LEU A 120 -1.77 25.08 -1.18
N THR A 121 -2.67 24.27 -0.62
CA THR A 121 -2.34 23.00 0.05
C THR A 121 -1.87 21.94 -0.95
N LEU A 122 -2.52 21.84 -2.12
CA LEU A 122 -2.06 20.98 -3.21
C LEU A 122 -0.69 21.42 -3.73
N LEU A 123 -0.45 22.72 -3.94
CA LEU A 123 0.86 23.25 -4.35
C LEU A 123 1.94 22.99 -3.30
N GLY A 124 1.62 23.17 -2.02
CA GLY A 124 2.53 22.87 -0.91
C GLY A 124 2.82 21.37 -0.76
N TRP A 125 1.85 20.51 -1.03
CA TRP A 125 2.01 19.06 -1.02
C TRP A 125 2.84 18.56 -2.21
N LEU A 126 2.55 19.06 -3.41
CA LEU A 126 3.25 18.71 -4.65
C LEU A 126 4.71 19.20 -4.61
N SER A 127 4.95 20.40 -4.06
CA SER A 127 6.30 20.91 -3.85
C SER A 127 7.02 20.20 -2.69
N GLY A 128 6.31 19.92 -1.60
CA GLY A 128 6.83 19.30 -0.39
C GLY A 128 7.28 17.85 -0.54
N GLN A 129 6.47 17.02 -1.19
CA GLN A 129 6.71 15.56 -1.21
C GLN A 129 7.23 15.07 -2.56
N ALA A 130 6.64 15.48 -3.68
CA ALA A 130 7.03 14.96 -4.99
C ALA A 130 8.39 15.51 -5.45
N LEU A 131 8.64 16.83 -5.30
CA LEU A 131 9.94 17.41 -5.64
C LEU A 131 11.04 16.98 -4.67
N PHE A 132 10.73 16.76 -3.38
CA PHE A 132 11.68 16.20 -2.42
C PHE A 132 12.05 14.76 -2.78
N ALA A 133 11.07 13.91 -3.06
CA ALA A 133 11.32 12.52 -3.45
C ALA A 133 12.18 12.46 -4.72
N LEU A 134 11.84 13.26 -5.75
CA LEU A 134 12.61 13.32 -6.99
C LEU A 134 14.03 13.86 -6.77
N PHE A 135 14.19 14.82 -5.86
CA PHE A 135 15.48 15.38 -5.47
C PHE A 135 16.37 14.36 -4.73
N VAL A 136 15.82 13.70 -3.70
CA VAL A 136 16.51 12.63 -2.96
C VAL A 136 16.90 11.50 -3.91
N LEU A 137 15.99 11.10 -4.82
CA LEU A 137 16.28 10.08 -5.82
C LEU A 137 17.40 10.51 -6.78
N GLY A 138 17.43 11.79 -7.17
CA GLY A 138 18.48 12.38 -8.00
C GLY A 138 19.84 12.40 -7.31
N ILE A 139 19.92 12.86 -6.05
CA ILE A 139 21.16 12.84 -5.25
C ILE A 139 21.62 11.41 -5.02
N ALA A 140 20.74 10.51 -4.59
CA ALA A 140 21.08 9.12 -4.34
C ALA A 140 21.60 8.45 -5.62
N GLY A 141 20.97 8.73 -6.76
CA GLY A 141 21.44 8.29 -8.08
C GLY A 141 22.83 8.83 -8.42
N LEU A 142 23.08 10.12 -8.19
CA LEU A 142 24.39 10.74 -8.44
C LEU A 142 25.49 10.15 -7.54
N VAL A 143 25.21 9.98 -6.25
CA VAL A 143 26.12 9.34 -5.28
C VAL A 143 26.40 7.90 -5.72
N ALA A 144 25.38 7.13 -6.08
CA ALA A 144 25.53 5.75 -6.54
C ALA A 144 26.40 5.67 -7.81
N VAL A 145 26.16 6.51 -8.82
CA VAL A 145 26.96 6.57 -10.04
C VAL A 145 28.42 6.93 -9.73
N THR A 146 28.65 7.90 -8.85
CA THR A 146 30.00 8.36 -8.49
C THR A 146 30.75 7.28 -7.69
N ALA A 147 30.09 6.65 -6.72
CA ALA A 147 30.65 5.54 -5.94
C ALA A 147 30.96 4.34 -6.84
N MET A 148 30.07 3.98 -7.77
CA MET A 148 30.30 2.90 -8.73
C MET A 148 31.46 3.20 -9.68
N ARG A 149 31.66 4.47 -10.07
CA ARG A 149 32.82 4.89 -10.88
C ARG A 149 34.14 4.71 -10.13
N LEU A 150 34.18 5.08 -8.86
CA LEU A 150 35.35 4.86 -7.99
C LEU A 150 35.61 3.36 -7.77
N LEU A 151 34.55 2.59 -7.58
CA LEU A 151 34.61 1.13 -7.44
C LEU A 151 35.14 0.48 -8.72
N ASP A 152 34.63 0.84 -9.90
CA ASP A 152 35.09 0.28 -11.18
C ASP A 152 36.56 0.65 -11.47
N LEU A 153 37.01 1.86 -11.08
CA LEU A 153 38.43 2.25 -11.16
C LEU A 153 39.31 1.35 -10.26
N ALA A 154 38.85 1.03 -9.06
CA ALA A 154 39.55 0.13 -8.14
C ALA A 154 39.53 -1.33 -8.62
N VAL A 155 38.40 -1.79 -9.15
CA VAL A 155 38.18 -3.18 -9.64
C VAL A 155 39.00 -3.47 -10.90
N ARG A 156 39.14 -2.51 -11.83
CA ARG A 156 39.97 -2.67 -13.05
C ARG A 156 41.44 -2.97 -12.77
N ARG A 157 41.91 -2.68 -11.56
CA ARG A 157 43.29 -2.97 -11.14
C ARG A 157 43.51 -4.46 -10.87
N TRP A 158 42.45 -5.28 -10.71
CA TRP A 158 42.52 -6.69 -10.32
C TRP A 158 41.62 -7.61 -11.20
N ARG A 159 42.24 -8.35 -12.12
CA ARG A 159 41.55 -9.28 -13.06
C ARG A 159 40.58 -10.32 -12.43
N PRO A 160 40.83 -10.93 -11.26
CA PRO A 160 39.85 -11.86 -10.68
C PRO A 160 38.57 -11.16 -10.19
N VAL A 161 38.68 -9.91 -9.76
CA VAL A 161 37.54 -9.12 -9.28
C VAL A 161 36.62 -8.75 -10.46
N GLU A 162 37.19 -8.43 -11.63
CA GLU A 162 36.43 -8.18 -12.85
C GLU A 162 35.55 -9.37 -13.28
N ARG A 163 36.07 -10.61 -13.17
CA ARG A 163 35.28 -11.82 -13.45
C ARG A 163 34.17 -12.04 -12.43
N ALA A 164 34.46 -11.89 -11.15
CA ALA A 164 33.46 -12.04 -10.08
C ALA A 164 32.29 -11.06 -10.28
N VAL A 165 32.63 -9.84 -10.67
CA VAL A 165 31.66 -8.77 -10.88
C VAL A 165 30.79 -8.99 -12.12
N THR A 166 31.36 -9.47 -13.23
CA THR A 166 30.55 -9.82 -14.42
C THR A 166 29.65 -11.03 -14.21
N ILE A 167 30.06 -12.00 -13.38
CA ILE A 167 29.21 -13.11 -12.93
C ILE A 167 28.06 -12.57 -12.06
N GLY A 168 28.36 -11.64 -11.14
CA GLY A 168 27.37 -10.96 -10.30
C GLY A 168 26.30 -10.24 -11.13
N ASP A 169 26.69 -9.48 -12.15
CA ASP A 169 25.75 -8.78 -13.05
C ASP A 169 24.77 -9.78 -13.72
N ARG A 170 25.27 -10.93 -14.18
CA ARG A 170 24.43 -11.98 -14.80
C ARG A 170 23.49 -12.62 -13.79
N ALA A 171 23.98 -12.88 -12.57
CA ALA A 171 23.18 -13.44 -11.50
C ALA A 171 22.02 -12.51 -11.13
N VAL A 172 22.27 -11.20 -11.01
CA VAL A 172 21.22 -10.21 -10.74
C VAL A 172 20.16 -10.24 -11.84
N VAL A 173 20.56 -10.15 -13.12
CA VAL A 173 19.58 -10.20 -14.24
C VAL A 173 18.79 -11.50 -14.26
N ALA A 174 19.42 -12.65 -13.95
CA ALA A 174 18.74 -13.94 -13.86
C ALA A 174 17.72 -13.99 -12.71
N VAL A 175 18.09 -13.45 -11.53
CA VAL A 175 17.19 -13.33 -10.37
C VAL A 175 16.03 -12.40 -10.70
N THR A 176 16.28 -11.27 -11.37
CA THR A 176 15.23 -10.35 -11.82
C THR A 176 14.27 -11.03 -12.78
N ALA A 177 14.77 -11.78 -13.77
CA ALA A 177 13.93 -12.52 -14.71
C ALA A 177 13.07 -13.58 -14.00
N LEU A 178 13.64 -14.32 -13.04
CA LEU A 178 12.90 -15.30 -12.23
C LEU A 178 11.83 -14.64 -11.37
N TYR A 179 12.15 -13.49 -10.77
CA TYR A 179 11.21 -12.69 -10.00
C TYR A 179 10.04 -12.19 -10.87
N CYS A 180 10.32 -11.65 -12.06
CA CYS A 180 9.30 -11.26 -13.02
C CYS A 180 8.40 -12.44 -13.41
N ALA A 181 8.97 -13.62 -13.65
CA ALA A 181 8.19 -14.82 -13.96
C ALA A 181 7.25 -15.22 -12.80
N LEU A 182 7.73 -15.16 -11.56
CA LEU A 182 6.92 -15.38 -10.37
C LEU A 182 5.79 -14.34 -10.25
N ALA A 183 6.11 -13.06 -10.45
CA ALA A 183 5.12 -11.99 -10.36
C ALA A 183 4.05 -12.10 -11.45
N ILE A 184 4.42 -12.50 -12.67
CA ILE A 184 3.46 -12.83 -13.74
C ILE A 184 2.55 -13.97 -13.28
N ALA A 185 3.10 -15.06 -12.74
CA ALA A 185 2.30 -16.18 -12.27
C ALA A 185 1.30 -15.77 -11.17
N LEU A 186 1.73 -14.95 -10.20
CA LEU A 186 0.85 -14.39 -9.15
C LEU A 186 -0.23 -13.47 -9.74
N THR A 187 0.13 -12.68 -10.75
CA THR A 187 -0.81 -11.79 -11.46
C THR A 187 -1.89 -12.59 -12.15
N PHE A 188 -1.53 -13.60 -12.94
CA PHE A 188 -2.48 -14.48 -13.60
C PHE A 188 -3.34 -15.24 -12.58
N ASN A 189 -2.72 -15.71 -11.50
CA ASN A 189 -3.42 -16.41 -10.43
C ASN A 189 -4.57 -15.58 -9.83
N GLY A 190 -4.34 -14.30 -9.53
CA GLY A 190 -5.36 -13.44 -8.93
C GLY A 190 -6.31 -12.77 -9.94
N THR A 191 -5.82 -12.42 -11.13
CA THR A 191 -6.63 -11.73 -12.15
C THR A 191 -7.71 -12.64 -12.75
N PHE A 192 -7.40 -13.92 -12.96
CA PHE A 192 -8.35 -14.90 -13.51
C PHE A 192 -9.17 -15.63 -12.43
N ASP A 193 -9.01 -15.25 -11.16
CA ASP A 193 -9.77 -15.82 -10.06
C ASP A 193 -11.22 -15.31 -10.06
N ARG A 194 -12.16 -16.23 -10.27
CA ARG A 194 -13.61 -15.98 -10.23
C ARG A 194 -14.29 -16.58 -9.02
N ALA A 195 -13.55 -17.26 -8.13
CA ALA A 195 -14.13 -17.89 -6.95
C ALA A 195 -14.54 -16.83 -5.93
N ASP A 196 -15.60 -17.10 -5.17
CA ASP A 196 -15.99 -16.25 -4.06
C ASP A 196 -14.93 -16.26 -2.97
N ALA A 197 -14.75 -15.11 -2.32
CA ALA A 197 -13.85 -15.01 -1.19
C ALA A 197 -14.46 -15.69 0.05
N THR A 198 -13.66 -16.51 0.73
CA THR A 198 -14.03 -17.08 2.03
C THR A 198 -13.47 -16.22 3.15
N GLU A 199 -14.27 -16.01 4.20
CA GLU A 199 -13.87 -15.23 5.36
C GLU A 199 -13.45 -16.15 6.51
N HIS A 200 -12.28 -15.89 7.08
CA HIS A 200 -11.73 -16.65 8.20
C HIS A 200 -11.42 -15.72 9.36
N ARG A 201 -11.91 -16.06 10.56
CA ARG A 201 -11.51 -15.41 11.80
C ARG A 201 -10.17 -15.95 12.25
N SER A 202 -9.26 -15.06 12.63
CA SER A 202 -7.92 -15.38 13.10
C SER A 202 -7.47 -14.36 14.15
N GLU A 203 -6.28 -14.56 14.70
CA GLU A 203 -5.66 -13.75 15.73
C GLU A 203 -4.26 -13.33 15.26
N ILE A 204 -3.92 -12.06 15.46
CA ILE A 204 -2.57 -11.54 15.20
C ILE A 204 -1.63 -12.06 16.27
N VAL A 205 -0.56 -12.73 15.83
CA VAL A 205 0.49 -13.24 16.71
C VAL A 205 1.65 -12.26 16.79
N SER A 206 2.03 -11.64 15.66
CA SER A 206 3.04 -10.60 15.64
C SER A 206 2.85 -9.65 14.46
N VAL A 207 3.35 -8.43 14.61
CA VAL A 207 3.38 -7.41 13.55
C VAL A 207 4.79 -6.90 13.41
N TRP A 208 5.31 -6.88 12.18
CA TRP A 208 6.67 -6.43 11.93
C TRP A 208 6.76 -5.80 10.53
N GLY A 209 7.78 -5.00 10.29
CA GLY A 209 7.91 -4.28 9.02
C GLY A 209 9.31 -3.70 8.83
N VAL A 210 9.49 -3.03 7.70
CA VAL A 210 10.71 -2.26 7.43
C VAL A 210 10.46 -0.82 7.85
N SER A 211 11.10 -0.41 8.95
CA SER A 211 10.98 0.95 9.51
C SER A 211 11.22 2.03 8.45
N GLY A 212 10.37 3.05 8.43
CA GLY A 212 10.44 4.14 7.45
C GLY A 212 9.88 3.80 6.06
N THR A 213 9.24 2.63 5.89
CA THR A 213 8.59 2.23 4.63
C THR A 213 7.13 1.84 4.86
N SER A 214 6.39 1.65 3.76
CA SER A 214 5.03 1.12 3.76
C SER A 214 4.96 -0.42 3.83
N LEU A 215 6.11 -1.12 3.89
CA LEU A 215 6.15 -2.58 3.94
C LEU A 215 6.02 -3.10 5.37
N TRP A 216 4.84 -3.63 5.68
CA TRP A 216 4.49 -4.21 6.97
C TRP A 216 3.80 -5.56 6.78
N TRP A 217 4.01 -6.48 7.71
CA TRP A 217 3.40 -7.79 7.73
C TRP A 217 2.79 -8.08 9.10
N ALA A 218 1.69 -8.83 9.08
CA ALA A 218 1.14 -9.49 10.26
C ALA A 218 1.33 -11.01 10.10
N ASP A 219 1.90 -11.64 11.12
CA ASP A 219 1.82 -13.09 11.28
C ASP A 219 0.55 -13.41 12.05
N VAL A 220 -0.34 -14.20 11.44
CA VAL A 220 -1.66 -14.55 11.99
C VAL A 220 -1.77 -16.06 12.18
N ARG A 221 -2.58 -16.49 13.15
CA ARG A 221 -2.84 -17.92 13.36
C ARG A 221 -3.46 -18.52 12.09
N SER A 222 -2.92 -19.65 11.64
CA SER A 222 -3.38 -20.28 10.42
C SER A 222 -4.82 -20.74 10.59
N TRP A 223 -5.65 -20.44 9.60
CA TRP A 223 -7.03 -20.94 9.51
C TRP A 223 -7.10 -22.37 8.99
N ASP A 224 -6.07 -22.85 8.27
CA ASP A 224 -6.02 -24.22 7.72
C ASP A 224 -5.33 -25.26 8.62
N ALA A 225 -4.42 -24.83 9.49
CA ALA A 225 -3.53 -25.70 10.27
C ALA A 225 -3.54 -25.27 11.74
N ARG A 226 -3.79 -26.22 12.65
CA ARG A 226 -4.03 -25.94 14.08
C ARG A 226 -2.92 -25.12 14.76
N ASP A 227 -1.65 -25.37 14.41
CA ASP A 227 -0.49 -24.67 14.99
C ASP A 227 0.32 -23.91 13.93
N GLY A 228 -0.28 -23.68 12.76
CA GLY A 228 0.38 -22.96 11.67
C GLY A 228 0.33 -21.45 11.87
N LEU A 229 1.28 -20.75 11.25
CA LEU A 229 1.24 -19.29 11.10
C LEU A 229 1.21 -18.94 9.62
N LYS A 230 0.31 -18.03 9.26
CA LYS A 230 0.24 -17.43 7.92
C LYS A 230 0.76 -16.01 8.00
N ARG A 231 1.42 -15.57 6.94
CA ARG A 231 1.98 -14.22 6.86
C ARG A 231 1.16 -13.41 5.86
N VAL A 232 0.74 -12.23 6.28
CA VAL A 232 -0.08 -11.34 5.46
C VAL A 232 0.63 -10.01 5.33
N LEU A 233 0.92 -9.59 4.09
CA LEU A 233 1.39 -8.23 3.80
C LEU A 233 0.24 -7.25 4.04
N ILE A 234 0.46 -6.26 4.89
CA ILE A 234 -0.51 -5.22 5.22
C ILE A 234 -0.52 -4.17 4.10
N PHE A 235 -1.70 -3.89 3.56
CA PHE A 235 -1.93 -2.89 2.53
C PHE A 235 -3.01 -1.92 3.03
N PRO A 236 -2.65 -0.79 3.65
CA PRO A 236 -3.57 0.02 4.45
C PRO A 236 -4.86 0.43 3.74
N GLU A 237 -4.78 0.78 2.46
CA GLU A 237 -5.91 1.21 1.64
C GLU A 237 -6.93 0.09 1.42
N ARG A 238 -6.46 -1.16 1.32
CA ARG A 238 -7.30 -2.34 1.05
C ARG A 238 -7.78 -3.01 2.34
N ASP A 239 -6.92 -3.01 3.34
CA ASP A 239 -7.16 -3.61 4.64
C ASP A 239 -7.96 -2.68 5.55
N GLN A 240 -8.06 -1.38 5.23
CA GLN A 240 -8.69 -0.36 6.07
C GLN A 240 -8.11 -0.32 7.49
N VAL A 241 -6.84 -0.73 7.60
CA VAL A 241 -6.12 -0.88 8.86
C VAL A 241 -4.75 -0.23 8.69
N VAL A 242 -4.39 0.60 9.67
CA VAL A 242 -3.05 1.20 9.75
C VAL A 242 -2.19 0.32 10.64
N HIS A 243 -0.95 0.05 10.23
CA HIS A 243 -0.02 -0.80 10.99
C HIS A 243 0.17 -0.35 12.46
N THR A 244 0.02 0.94 12.75
CA THR A 244 0.11 1.50 14.11
C THR A 244 -1.05 1.11 15.03
N LEU A 245 -2.17 0.66 14.46
CA LEU A 245 -3.36 0.22 15.21
C LEU A 245 -3.38 -1.30 15.42
N LEU A 246 -2.47 -2.02 14.75
CA LEU A 246 -2.35 -3.47 14.87
C LEU A 246 -1.46 -3.83 16.05
N SER A 247 -1.91 -4.81 16.83
CA SER A 247 -1.19 -5.32 17.99
C SER A 247 -1.42 -6.82 18.15
N GLU A 248 -0.50 -7.47 18.84
CA GLU A 248 -0.58 -8.90 19.17
C GLU A 248 -1.85 -9.18 20.00
N GLY A 249 -2.49 -10.32 19.77
CA GLY A 249 -3.72 -10.74 20.44
C GLY A 249 -5.02 -10.16 19.84
N GLN A 250 -4.92 -9.21 18.90
CA GLN A 250 -6.11 -8.68 18.24
C GLN A 250 -6.70 -9.70 17.26
N HIS A 251 -8.03 -9.77 17.25
CA HIS A 251 -8.77 -10.62 16.35
C HIS A 251 -8.96 -9.94 14.99
N VAL A 252 -8.79 -10.71 13.92
CA VAL A 252 -8.90 -10.24 12.55
C VAL A 252 -9.75 -11.17 11.71
N ARG A 253 -10.43 -10.60 10.71
CA ARG A 253 -11.07 -11.32 9.63
C ARG A 253 -10.22 -11.20 8.38
N VAL A 254 -9.84 -12.36 7.87
CA VAL A 254 -9.04 -12.48 6.66
C VAL A 254 -9.96 -13.01 5.56
N ARG A 255 -10.14 -12.22 4.50
CA ARG A 255 -10.83 -12.63 3.28
C ARG A 255 -9.83 -13.23 2.32
N ILE A 256 -10.08 -14.47 1.91
CA ILE A 256 -9.15 -15.29 1.14
C ILE A 256 -9.85 -15.72 -0.13
N ARG A 257 -9.12 -15.67 -1.24
CA ARG A 257 -9.58 -16.24 -2.51
C ARG A 257 -8.68 -17.41 -2.89
N SER A 258 -9.25 -18.40 -3.56
CA SER A 258 -8.56 -19.66 -3.87
C SER A 258 -7.46 -19.50 -4.92
N GLY A 259 -7.55 -18.48 -5.78
CA GLY A 259 -6.65 -18.28 -6.92
C GLY A 259 -6.95 -19.22 -8.08
N PHE A 260 -6.67 -18.77 -9.31
CA PHE A 260 -6.88 -19.54 -10.53
C PHE A 260 -6.01 -20.82 -10.60
N PHE A 261 -4.77 -20.77 -10.10
CA PHE A 261 -3.87 -21.93 -10.04
C PHE A 261 -3.98 -22.71 -8.72
N GLY A 262 -5.00 -22.45 -7.89
CA GLY A 262 -5.12 -23.02 -6.54
C GLY A 262 -4.14 -22.44 -5.53
N LEU A 263 -3.48 -21.32 -5.86
CA LEU A 263 -2.63 -20.58 -4.94
C LEU A 263 -3.47 -19.53 -4.20
N SER A 264 -3.83 -19.83 -2.94
CA SER A 264 -4.67 -18.92 -2.17
C SER A 264 -3.98 -17.60 -1.87
N TRP A 265 -4.72 -16.50 -2.02
CA TRP A 265 -4.22 -15.16 -1.80
C TRP A 265 -5.19 -14.34 -0.94
N VAL A 266 -4.63 -13.39 -0.20
CA VAL A 266 -5.39 -12.59 0.76
C VAL A 266 -5.98 -11.38 0.06
N GLU A 267 -7.31 -11.34 -0.03
CA GLU A 267 -8.05 -10.20 -0.55
C GLU A 267 -8.00 -9.04 0.44
N SER A 268 -8.36 -9.25 1.69
CA SER A 268 -8.30 -8.19 2.70
C SER A 268 -8.14 -8.78 4.10
N MET A 269 -7.59 -7.98 5.00
CA MET A 269 -7.49 -8.28 6.41
C MET A 269 -8.04 -7.10 7.20
N ARG A 270 -9.10 -7.33 7.98
CA ARG A 270 -9.74 -6.30 8.80
C ARG A 270 -9.74 -6.70 10.27
N LEU A 271 -9.72 -5.73 11.17
CA LEU A 271 -9.93 -5.99 12.60
C LEU A 271 -11.34 -6.52 12.82
N ASP A 272 -11.46 -7.63 13.57
CA ASP A 272 -12.73 -8.24 13.95
C ASP A 272 -13.27 -7.56 15.20
N PHE A 273 -13.70 -6.31 15.04
CA PHE A 273 -14.30 -5.55 16.14
C PHE A 273 -15.58 -6.21 16.67
N GLU A 274 -16.26 -7.05 15.88
CA GLU A 274 -17.42 -7.79 16.35
C GLU A 274 -17.04 -8.84 17.40
N HIS A 275 -15.87 -9.49 17.26
CA HIS A 275 -15.39 -10.46 18.25
C HIS A 275 -15.29 -9.86 19.65
N GLU A 276 -14.91 -8.59 19.77
CA GLU A 276 -14.86 -7.89 21.05
C GLU A 276 -16.22 -7.30 21.47
N MET A 277 -17.01 -6.80 20.52
CA MET A 277 -18.26 -6.10 20.83
C MET A 277 -19.43 -7.05 21.11
N GLU A 278 -19.52 -8.21 20.45
CA GLU A 278 -20.61 -9.18 20.66
C GLU A 278 -20.66 -9.68 22.12
N PRO A 279 -19.54 -10.13 22.74
CA PRO A 279 -19.54 -10.54 24.14
C PRO A 279 -19.89 -9.39 25.09
N LEU A 280 -19.43 -8.17 24.80
CA LEU A 280 -19.75 -6.99 25.62
C LEU A 280 -21.24 -6.64 25.55
N VAL A 281 -21.86 -6.72 24.37
CA VAL A 281 -23.29 -6.49 24.19
C VAL A 281 -24.11 -7.64 24.80
N ALA A 282 -23.60 -8.86 24.80
CA ALA A 282 -24.23 -10.00 25.47
C ALA A 282 -24.14 -9.90 27.00
N ALA A 283 -23.00 -9.48 27.54
CA ALA A 283 -22.77 -9.32 28.98
C ALA A 283 -23.51 -8.10 29.57
N ALA A 284 -23.64 -7.02 28.80
CA ALA A 284 -24.37 -5.82 29.20
C ALA A 284 -25.41 -5.39 28.14
N PRO A 285 -26.56 -6.10 28.04
CA PRO A 285 -27.55 -5.84 27.00
C PRO A 285 -28.17 -4.44 27.00
N SER A 286 -28.15 -3.75 28.15
CA SER A 286 -28.64 -2.38 28.31
C SER A 286 -27.59 -1.32 28.01
N ALA A 287 -26.31 -1.68 27.83
CA ALA A 287 -25.26 -0.71 27.54
C ALA A 287 -25.47 -0.09 26.14
N ALA A 288 -25.79 1.20 26.09
CA ALA A 288 -26.14 1.88 24.85
C ALA A 288 -24.95 1.99 23.89
N THR A 289 -23.79 2.43 24.38
CA THR A 289 -22.61 2.75 23.56
C THR A 289 -22.05 1.53 22.82
N PRO A 290 -21.80 0.36 23.47
CA PRO A 290 -21.31 -0.83 22.77
C PRO A 290 -22.28 -1.31 21.69
N ARG A 291 -23.59 -1.31 21.97
CA ARG A 291 -24.60 -1.74 21.01
C ARG A 291 -24.73 -0.76 19.83
N LYS A 292 -24.70 0.56 20.07
CA LYS A 292 -24.64 1.56 18.99
C LYS A 292 -23.42 1.35 18.08
N ARG A 293 -22.26 1.07 18.69
CA ARG A 293 -21.02 0.79 17.94
C ARG A 293 -21.15 -0.48 17.10
N LEU A 294 -21.74 -1.55 17.64
CA LEU A 294 -22.03 -2.79 16.91
C LEU A 294 -22.99 -2.55 15.73
N ILE A 295 -24.10 -1.84 15.94
CA ILE A 295 -25.06 -1.48 14.88
C ILE A 295 -24.35 -0.69 13.75
N GLY A 296 -23.54 0.31 14.11
CA GLY A 296 -22.80 1.10 13.13
C GLY A 296 -21.80 0.28 12.33
N MET A 297 -21.17 -0.75 12.92
CA MET A 297 -20.30 -1.68 12.19
C MET A 297 -21.08 -2.54 11.21
N LEU A 298 -22.18 -3.17 11.66
CA LEU A 298 -23.04 -3.99 10.82
C LEU A 298 -23.61 -3.22 9.61
N LEU A 299 -23.95 -1.93 9.79
CA LEU A 299 -24.39 -1.08 8.68
C LEU A 299 -23.26 -0.80 7.67
N ARG A 300 -22.04 -0.52 8.13
CA ARG A 300 -20.88 -0.30 7.24
C ARG A 300 -20.52 -1.55 6.45
N ASP A 301 -20.67 -2.72 7.05
CA ASP A 301 -20.37 -4.01 6.41
C ASP A 301 -21.54 -4.54 5.54
N GLY A 302 -22.64 -3.77 5.42
CA GLY A 302 -23.80 -4.15 4.61
C GLY A 302 -24.59 -5.33 5.18
N ARG A 303 -24.39 -5.67 6.47
CA ARG A 303 -25.10 -6.74 7.18
C ARG A 303 -26.44 -6.23 7.71
N TRP A 304 -27.29 -5.81 6.77
CA TRP A 304 -28.55 -5.11 7.01
C TRP A 304 -29.52 -5.84 7.93
N ALA A 305 -29.61 -7.17 7.79
CA ALA A 305 -30.52 -7.99 8.59
C ALA A 305 -30.13 -7.97 10.08
N GLU A 306 -28.84 -8.13 10.36
CA GLU A 306 -28.33 -8.17 11.72
C GLU A 306 -28.32 -6.79 12.36
N ALA A 307 -28.01 -5.75 11.57
CA ALA A 307 -28.15 -4.36 12.01
C ALA A 307 -29.59 -4.07 12.45
N ALA A 308 -30.60 -4.52 11.69
CA ALA A 308 -32.00 -4.38 12.05
C ALA A 308 -32.35 -5.13 13.35
N THR A 309 -31.91 -6.38 13.50
CA THR A 309 -32.12 -7.17 14.72
C THR A 309 -31.51 -6.50 15.95
N GLN A 310 -30.26 -6.03 15.87
CA GLN A 310 -29.58 -5.35 16.98
C GLN A 310 -30.24 -3.99 17.30
N THR A 311 -30.77 -3.29 16.29
CA THR A 311 -31.48 -2.02 16.48
C THR A 311 -32.84 -2.22 17.13
N ALA A 312 -33.58 -3.27 16.75
CA ALA A 312 -34.82 -3.64 17.41
C ALA A 312 -34.58 -4.02 18.88
N ALA A 313 -33.50 -4.78 19.15
CA ALA A 313 -33.09 -5.09 20.51
C ALA A 313 -32.71 -3.82 21.29
N TYR A 314 -31.95 -2.89 20.69
CA TYR A 314 -31.61 -1.60 21.28
C TYR A 314 -32.85 -0.79 21.68
N ALA A 315 -33.83 -0.67 20.77
CA ALA A 315 -35.06 0.10 21.00
C ALA A 315 -35.89 -0.43 22.18
N ARG A 316 -35.80 -1.73 22.50
CA ARG A 316 -36.46 -2.32 23.68
C ARG A 316 -35.85 -1.86 25.00
N TYR A 317 -34.53 -1.69 25.06
CA TYR A 317 -33.84 -1.20 26.27
C TYR A 317 -33.82 0.33 26.35
N HIS A 318 -33.85 1.02 25.21
CA HIS A 318 -33.77 2.49 25.11
C HIS A 318 -34.94 3.07 24.31
N PRO A 319 -36.20 2.95 24.78
CA PRO A 319 -37.39 3.34 24.02
C PRO A 319 -37.50 4.85 23.72
N ASN A 320 -36.74 5.67 24.46
CA ASN A 320 -36.71 7.12 24.28
C ASN A 320 -35.71 7.56 23.20
N ASP A 321 -34.72 6.73 22.84
CA ASP A 321 -33.71 7.06 21.84
C ASP A 321 -34.14 6.61 20.44
N ARG A 322 -35.11 7.35 19.89
CA ARG A 322 -35.70 7.08 18.57
C ARG A 322 -34.88 7.64 17.41
N ALA A 323 -33.92 8.52 17.70
CA ALA A 323 -33.08 9.13 16.69
C ALA A 323 -32.26 8.06 15.96
N LEU A 324 -31.63 7.16 16.72
CA LEU A 324 -30.87 6.04 16.17
C LEU A 324 -31.77 5.10 15.34
N VAL A 325 -32.97 4.76 15.83
CA VAL A 325 -33.89 3.86 15.13
C VAL A 325 -34.29 4.42 13.77
N LYS A 326 -34.56 5.73 13.69
CA LYS A 326 -34.89 6.43 12.44
C LYS A 326 -33.69 6.50 11.49
N GLU A 327 -32.50 6.73 12.00
CA GLU A 327 -31.26 6.76 11.22
C GLU A 327 -30.99 5.40 10.57
N VAL A 328 -31.08 4.32 11.35
CA VAL A 328 -30.91 2.95 10.84
C VAL A 328 -32.00 2.60 9.82
N ALA A 329 -33.26 2.95 10.09
CA ALA A 329 -34.36 2.72 9.15
C ALA A 329 -34.16 3.46 7.81
N ALA A 330 -33.62 4.68 7.85
CA ALA A 330 -33.25 5.42 6.65
C ALA A 330 -32.15 4.72 5.85
N ALA A 331 -31.07 4.29 6.51
CA ALA A 331 -29.98 3.54 5.86
C ALA A 331 -30.49 2.23 5.22
N LEU A 332 -31.41 1.51 5.89
CA LEU A 332 -32.04 0.31 5.35
C LEU A 332 -32.91 0.61 4.11
N ARG A 333 -33.63 1.74 4.08
CA ARG A 333 -34.40 2.17 2.90
C ARG A 333 -33.48 2.45 1.72
N GLU A 334 -32.38 3.16 1.94
CA GLU A 334 -31.37 3.44 0.91
C GLU A 334 -30.76 2.13 0.37
N ALA A 335 -30.52 1.15 1.23
CA ALA A 335 -30.05 -0.18 0.86
C ALA A 335 -31.13 -1.13 0.27
N ARG A 336 -32.34 -0.63 -0.05
CA ARG A 336 -33.48 -1.39 -0.58
C ARG A 336 -34.00 -2.51 0.33
N GLN A 337 -33.83 -2.39 1.65
CA GLN A 337 -34.32 -3.32 2.67
C GLN A 337 -35.65 -2.83 3.28
N ALA A 338 -36.66 -2.60 2.44
CA ALA A 338 -37.89 -1.89 2.79
C ALA A 338 -38.69 -2.54 3.93
N GLU A 339 -38.77 -3.87 3.97
CA GLU A 339 -39.53 -4.61 4.99
C GLU A 339 -38.94 -4.40 6.39
N ARG A 340 -37.60 -4.49 6.51
CA ARG A 340 -36.86 -4.30 7.76
C ARG A 340 -36.91 -2.84 8.23
N ALA A 341 -36.84 -1.90 7.29
CA ALA A 341 -37.02 -0.49 7.61
C ALA A 341 -38.43 -0.20 8.17
N ALA A 342 -39.47 -0.78 7.58
CA ALA A 342 -40.84 -0.63 8.05
C ALA A 342 -41.09 -1.25 9.43
N GLU A 343 -40.35 -2.30 9.81
CA GLU A 343 -40.37 -2.84 11.17
C GLU A 343 -39.78 -1.85 12.18
N LEU A 344 -38.61 -1.27 11.88
CA LEU A 344 -37.98 -0.28 12.76
C LEU A 344 -38.78 1.03 12.84
N ASP A 345 -39.35 1.49 11.74
CA ASP A 345 -40.19 2.69 11.69
C ASP A 345 -41.42 2.54 12.60
N ARG A 346 -42.05 1.35 12.65
CA ARG A 346 -43.14 1.05 13.58
C ARG A 346 -42.72 1.16 15.05
N MET A 347 -41.48 0.81 15.38
CA MET A 347 -40.93 0.93 16.73
C MET A 347 -40.57 2.37 17.11
N ALA A 348 -40.38 3.26 16.12
CA ALA A 348 -40.07 4.67 16.33
C ALA A 348 -41.33 5.56 16.50
N VAL A 349 -42.54 5.02 16.32
CA VAL A 349 -43.81 5.75 16.49
C VAL A 349 -44.13 5.94 17.99
N PRO A 350 -44.54 7.14 18.44
CA PRO A 350 -45.01 7.34 19.81
C PRO A 350 -46.19 6.42 20.15
N VAL A 351 -46.15 5.78 21.33
CA VAL A 351 -47.28 5.00 21.86
C VAL A 351 -48.57 5.84 21.94
N SER A 352 -48.46 7.16 22.10
CA SER A 352 -49.58 8.11 22.05
C SER A 352 -50.22 8.27 20.66
N GLN A 353 -49.49 8.06 19.56
CA GLN A 353 -50.02 8.09 18.19
C GLN A 353 -50.49 6.71 17.71
N ALA A 354 -49.97 5.62 18.27
CA ALA A 354 -50.42 4.26 17.93
C ALA A 354 -51.84 3.94 18.44
N ARG A 355 -52.35 4.67 19.44
CA ARG A 355 -53.70 4.49 20.00
C ARG A 355 -54.79 5.36 19.36
N SER A 356 -54.44 6.39 18.60
CA SER A 356 -55.42 7.31 17.99
C SER A 356 -55.89 6.88 16.58
N GLY A 357 -55.47 5.70 16.11
CA GLY A 357 -55.79 5.17 14.78
C GLY A 357 -56.53 3.83 14.80
N ARG A 358 -57.19 3.48 15.90
CA ARG A 358 -58.13 2.35 15.97
C ARG A 358 -59.56 2.85 16.02
#